data_AF-A0A1I0L7K5-F1
#
_entry.id   AF-A0A1I0L7K5-F1
#
_cell.length_a   1.000
_cell.length_b   1.000
_cell.length_c   1.000
_cell.angle_alpha   90.00
_cell.angle_beta   90.00
_cell.angle_gamma   90.00
#
_symmetry.space_group_name_H-M   'P 1'
#
loop_
_entity.id
_entity.type
_entity.pdbx_description
1 polymer ?
#
loop_
_entity_poly.entity_id
_entity_poly.type
_entity_poly.pdbx_seq_one_letter_code
_entity_poly.pdbx_strand_id
1 'polypeptide(L)'
;MISPKHVFAWATAALTGALMAASFQTPAMAGEGPERPQSPRYEVPVAAPVAGYDFARGETVTLANGASETSIATCNDGRRVLGGGWTSTNGDDLVVTDNSATGNGAAWRVRFHNPTGGSILPTTATATAQCAFVRRAAQSD
;
A
#
# COMPACT_ATOMS: atom_id res chain seq x y z
N MET A 1 -51.92 -21.76 2.23
CA MET A 1 -50.91 -22.81 2.50
C MET A 1 -49.58 -22.12 2.70
N ILE A 2 -49.03 -22.17 3.91
CA ILE A 2 -47.60 -22.25 4.29
C ILE A 2 -47.63 -22.30 5.82
N SER A 3 -47.18 -23.43 6.34
CA SER A 3 -47.13 -23.78 7.77
C SER A 3 -45.68 -23.69 8.21
N PRO A 4 -45.33 -22.99 9.31
CA PRO A 4 -44.07 -23.19 9.98
C PRO A 4 -44.30 -24.08 11.21
N LYS A 5 -44.06 -25.38 11.03
CA LYS A 5 -43.66 -26.26 12.13
C LYS A 5 -42.13 -26.22 12.11
N HIS A 6 -41.51 -25.89 13.24
CA HIS A 6 -40.43 -26.67 13.87
C HIS A 6 -39.96 -25.93 15.11
N VAL A 7 -40.46 -26.43 16.24
CA VAL A 7 -39.95 -26.24 17.58
C VAL A 7 -38.59 -26.93 17.67
N PHE A 8 -37.56 -26.21 18.08
CA PHE A 8 -36.37 -26.82 18.66
C PHE A 8 -36.19 -26.26 20.07
N ALA A 9 -36.67 -27.04 21.03
CA ALA A 9 -36.35 -26.91 22.43
C ALA A 9 -34.99 -27.56 22.67
N TRP A 10 -34.02 -26.80 23.16
CA TRP A 10 -32.82 -27.37 23.79
C TRP A 10 -32.71 -26.85 25.21
N ALA A 11 -32.51 -27.82 26.10
CA ALA A 11 -32.74 -27.75 27.52
C ALA A 11 -31.77 -26.80 28.24
N THR A 12 -32.33 -26.20 29.28
CA THR A 12 -31.69 -25.46 30.36
C THR A 12 -30.67 -26.33 31.10
N ALA A 13 -29.42 -25.87 31.18
CA ALA A 13 -28.52 -26.23 32.25
C ALA A 13 -28.42 -25.01 33.19
N ALA A 14 -29.02 -25.15 34.38
CA ALA A 14 -28.92 -24.18 35.45
C ALA A 14 -27.51 -24.25 36.05
N LEU A 15 -26.86 -23.09 36.20
CA LEU A 15 -25.77 -22.91 37.16
C LEU A 15 -26.07 -21.64 37.95
N THR A 16 -26.55 -21.90 39.16
CA THR A 16 -26.72 -21.01 40.29
C THR A 16 -25.42 -20.25 40.55
N GLY A 17 -25.49 -18.93 40.55
CA GLY A 17 -24.38 -18.06 40.94
C GLY A 17 -24.94 -16.73 41.42
N ALA A 18 -25.31 -16.67 42.69
CA ALA A 18 -25.64 -15.42 43.35
C ALA A 18 -24.38 -14.54 43.39
N LEU A 19 -24.41 -13.39 42.71
CA LEU A 19 -23.43 -12.34 42.93
C LEU A 19 -24.15 -11.11 43.49
N MET A 20 -23.79 -10.85 44.74
CA MET A 20 -24.21 -9.72 45.57
C MET A 20 -24.09 -8.40 44.79
N ALA A 21 -25.14 -7.59 44.83
CA ALA A 21 -25.06 -6.18 44.54
C ALA A 21 -24.23 -5.50 45.64
N ALA A 22 -22.98 -5.13 45.32
CA ALA A 22 -22.19 -4.23 46.13
C ALA A 22 -21.86 -3.00 45.27
N SER A 23 -22.56 -1.92 45.59
CA SER A 23 -22.29 -0.57 45.09
C SER A 23 -20.90 -0.12 45.54
N PHE A 24 -19.96 -0.02 44.60
CA PHE A 24 -18.71 0.68 44.83
C PHE A 24 -18.74 1.99 44.04
N GLN A 25 -18.95 3.08 44.78
CA GLN A 25 -18.66 4.43 44.34
C GLN A 25 -17.18 4.47 43.96
N THR A 26 -16.87 4.73 42.69
CA THR A 26 -15.49 4.93 42.24
C THR A 26 -14.99 6.29 42.75
N PRO A 27 -13.93 6.34 43.57
CA PRO A 27 -13.21 7.59 43.75
C PRO A 27 -12.56 7.96 42.42
N ALA A 28 -12.74 9.21 42.01
CA ALA A 28 -12.03 9.79 40.87
C ALA A 28 -10.53 9.86 41.19
N MET A 29 -9.79 8.83 40.81
CA MET A 29 -8.33 8.83 40.83
C MET A 29 -7.87 9.11 39.40
N ALA A 30 -7.61 10.39 39.12
CA ALA A 30 -6.79 10.81 38.01
C ALA A 30 -5.37 10.27 38.25
N GLY A 31 -5.08 9.10 37.68
CA GLY A 31 -3.74 8.57 37.53
C GLY A 31 -3.41 8.56 36.05
N GLU A 32 -2.34 9.26 35.67
CA GLU A 32 -1.72 9.12 34.35
C GLU A 32 -1.52 7.62 34.09
N GLY A 33 -2.25 7.08 33.11
CA GLY A 33 -2.07 5.70 32.69
C GLY A 33 -0.63 5.50 32.25
N PRO A 34 -0.02 4.31 32.45
CA PRO A 34 1.34 4.07 32.02
C PRO A 34 1.45 4.39 30.53
N GLU A 35 2.29 5.37 30.22
CA GLU A 35 2.64 5.76 28.87
C GLU A 35 3.06 4.47 28.15
N ARG A 36 2.32 4.09 27.10
CA ARG A 36 2.70 2.91 26.30
C ARG A 36 4.16 3.14 25.86
N PRO A 37 5.08 2.18 26.11
CA PRO A 37 6.41 2.27 25.54
C PRO A 37 6.27 2.49 24.04
N GLN A 38 6.74 3.64 23.56
CA GLN A 38 6.82 3.88 22.13
C GLN A 38 7.73 2.78 21.58
N SER A 39 7.20 1.91 20.72
CA SER A 39 8.01 0.89 20.06
C SER A 39 9.24 1.58 19.47
N PRO A 40 10.45 1.01 19.64
CA PRO A 40 11.63 1.55 19.00
C PRO A 40 11.30 1.73 17.52
N ARG A 41 11.41 2.96 17.01
CA ARG A 41 11.40 3.19 15.57
C ARG A 41 12.60 2.41 15.05
N TYR A 42 12.36 1.25 14.45
CA TYR A 42 13.36 0.60 13.64
C TYR A 42 13.59 1.56 12.46
N GLU A 43 14.63 2.40 12.56
CA GLU A 43 15.21 3.03 11.39
C GLU A 43 15.74 1.89 10.53
N VAL A 44 14.97 1.53 9.50
CA VAL A 44 15.44 0.58 8.49
C VAL A 44 16.64 1.24 7.84
N PRO A 45 17.87 0.67 7.94
CA PRO A 45 19.02 1.24 7.27
C PRO A 45 18.70 1.28 5.78
N VAL A 46 18.74 2.47 5.18
CA VAL A 46 18.63 2.59 3.73
C VAL A 46 19.84 1.85 3.16
N ALA A 47 19.59 0.70 2.53
CA ALA A 47 20.65 -0.12 1.97
C ALA A 47 21.50 0.73 1.01
N ALA A 48 22.83 0.59 1.09
CA ALA A 48 23.73 1.28 0.20
C ALA A 48 23.40 0.90 -1.27
N PRO A 49 23.49 1.86 -2.21
CA PRO A 49 23.21 1.58 -3.61
C PRO A 49 24.15 0.49 -4.16
N VAL A 50 23.59 -0.45 -4.92
CA VAL A 50 24.37 -1.50 -5.58
C VAL A 50 25.13 -0.86 -6.76
N ALA A 51 26.45 -0.99 -6.77
CA ALA A 51 27.28 -0.42 -7.83
C ALA A 51 26.81 -0.86 -9.23
N GLY A 52 26.61 0.12 -10.13
CA GLY A 52 26.13 -0.10 -11.50
C GLY A 52 24.61 -0.06 -11.67
N TYR A 53 23.85 0.09 -10.57
CA TYR A 53 22.39 0.25 -10.57
C TYR A 53 22.02 1.61 -10.01
N ASP A 54 21.10 2.30 -10.68
CA ASP A 54 20.50 3.55 -10.20
C ASP A 54 18.98 3.43 -10.26
N PHE A 55 18.29 4.31 -9.53
CA PHE A 55 16.85 4.46 -9.61
C PHE A 55 16.51 5.78 -10.29
N ALA A 56 15.59 5.74 -11.25
CA ALA A 56 14.97 6.93 -11.82
C ALA A 56 13.55 7.10 -11.27
N ARG A 57 13.14 8.36 -11.10
CA ARG A 57 11.79 8.73 -10.68
C ARG A 57 11.14 9.58 -11.76
N GLY A 58 9.90 9.25 -12.10
CA GLY A 58 9.11 10.03 -13.04
C GLY A 58 8.48 11.26 -12.41
N GLU A 59 7.77 12.03 -13.23
CA GLU A 59 6.93 13.12 -12.73
C GLU A 59 5.82 12.57 -11.82
N THR A 60 5.53 13.31 -10.75
CA THR A 60 4.37 13.00 -9.91
C THR A 60 3.13 13.61 -10.55
N VAL A 61 2.22 12.75 -10.97
CA VAL A 61 0.94 13.16 -11.57
C VAL A 61 -0.13 13.25 -10.49
N THR A 62 -1.08 14.17 -10.66
CA THR A 62 -2.25 14.30 -9.79
C THR A 62 -3.48 13.86 -10.58
N LEU A 63 -4.22 12.87 -10.08
CA LEU A 63 -5.41 12.34 -10.73
C LEU A 63 -6.66 12.85 -10.01
N ALA A 64 -7.42 13.68 -10.72
CA ALA A 64 -8.79 13.98 -10.34
C ALA A 64 -9.67 12.71 -10.40
N ASN A 65 -10.83 12.76 -9.77
CA ASN A 65 -11.79 11.67 -9.81
C ASN A 65 -12.22 11.36 -11.26
N GLY A 66 -12.15 10.09 -11.67
CA GLY A 66 -12.44 9.63 -13.03
C GLY A 66 -11.33 9.86 -14.04
N ALA A 67 -10.23 10.52 -13.66
CA ALA A 67 -9.15 10.86 -14.59
C ALA A 67 -8.20 9.68 -14.85
N SER A 68 -7.44 9.77 -15.93
CA SER A 68 -6.31 8.89 -16.20
C SER A 68 -5.08 9.71 -16.53
N GLU A 69 -3.94 9.35 -15.95
CA GLU A 69 -2.67 10.05 -16.16
C GLU A 69 -1.53 9.06 -16.37
N THR A 70 -0.43 9.53 -16.96
CA THR A 70 0.77 8.72 -17.22
C THR A 70 1.98 9.33 -16.54
N SER A 71 2.71 8.53 -15.77
CA SER A 71 4.05 8.90 -15.26
C SER A 71 5.11 8.07 -15.97
N ILE A 72 6.23 8.71 -16.33
CA ILE A 72 7.35 8.07 -17.03
C ILE A 72 8.62 8.32 -16.24
N ALA A 73 9.28 7.25 -15.80
CA ALA A 73 10.60 7.30 -15.17
C ALA A 73 11.68 6.94 -16.19
N THR A 74 12.51 7.91 -16.56
CA THR A 74 13.53 7.76 -17.60
C THR A 74 14.90 7.50 -16.99
N CYS A 75 15.57 6.44 -17.44
CA CYS A 75 16.96 6.18 -17.06
C CYS A 75 17.90 7.20 -17.70
N ASN A 76 18.97 7.55 -16.99
CA ASN A 76 20.06 8.37 -17.54
C ASN A 76 20.68 7.73 -18.80
N ASP A 77 21.27 8.57 -19.65
CA ASP A 77 21.81 8.16 -20.94
C ASP A 77 22.76 6.95 -20.85
N GLY A 78 22.61 6.02 -21.80
CA GLY A 78 23.40 4.80 -21.87
C GLY A 78 22.94 3.66 -20.96
N ARG A 79 21.96 3.91 -20.07
CA ARG A 79 21.34 2.86 -19.24
C ARG A 79 20.02 2.37 -19.84
N ARG A 80 19.65 1.14 -19.45
CA ARG A 80 18.35 0.54 -19.76
C ARG A 80 17.61 0.16 -18.51
N VAL A 81 16.30 0.09 -18.64
CA VAL A 81 15.40 -0.35 -17.58
C VAL A 81 15.52 -1.85 -17.41
N LEU A 82 15.74 -2.28 -16.18
CA LEU A 82 15.68 -3.69 -15.76
C LEU A 82 14.32 -4.06 -15.21
N GLY A 83 13.62 -3.07 -14.66
CA GLY A 83 12.28 -3.19 -14.10
C GLY A 83 11.84 -1.84 -13.53
N GLY A 84 10.62 -1.79 -13.05
CA GLY A 84 10.08 -0.58 -12.43
C GLY A 84 8.80 -0.86 -11.69
N GLY A 85 8.20 0.22 -11.21
CA GLY A 85 6.96 0.17 -10.47
C GLY A 85 6.42 1.57 -10.27
N TRP A 86 5.60 1.74 -9.24
CA TRP A 86 4.96 3.01 -8.95
C TRP A 86 4.70 3.15 -7.45
N THR A 87 4.42 4.38 -7.06
CA THR A 87 3.96 4.74 -5.72
C THR A 87 2.77 5.67 -5.86
N SER A 88 1.85 5.64 -4.91
CA SER A 88 0.71 6.56 -4.85
C SER A 88 0.48 7.02 -3.42
N THR A 89 -0.19 8.15 -3.25
CA THR A 89 -0.58 8.66 -1.92
C THR A 89 -1.70 7.86 -1.26
N ASN A 90 -2.56 7.23 -2.06
CA ASN A 90 -3.73 6.47 -1.58
C ASN A 90 -3.63 4.95 -1.88
N GLY A 91 -2.41 4.44 -2.09
CA GLY A 91 -2.16 3.01 -2.29
C GLY A 91 -2.92 2.40 -3.49
N ASP A 92 -3.60 1.28 -3.21
CA ASP A 92 -4.24 0.38 -4.18
C ASP A 92 -5.56 0.90 -4.78
N ASP A 93 -5.98 2.12 -4.42
CA ASP A 93 -7.20 2.75 -4.96
C ASP A 93 -7.07 3.13 -6.45
N LEU A 94 -5.84 3.18 -6.98
CA LEU A 94 -5.58 3.43 -8.39
C LEU A 94 -5.62 2.15 -9.21
N VAL A 95 -6.35 2.19 -10.33
CA VAL A 95 -6.28 1.14 -11.34
C VAL A 95 -5.08 1.40 -12.24
N VAL A 96 -4.16 0.46 -12.32
CA VAL A 96 -3.01 0.53 -13.22
C VAL A 96 -3.31 -0.21 -14.50
N THR A 97 -3.32 0.51 -15.62
CA THR A 97 -3.72 0.01 -16.95
C THR A 97 -2.52 -0.30 -17.85
N ASP A 98 -1.37 0.28 -17.56
CA ASP A 98 -0.07 -0.01 -18.17
C ASP A 98 1.01 0.10 -17.09
N ASN A 99 1.98 -0.82 -17.11
CA ASN A 99 3.11 -0.85 -16.19
C ASN A 99 4.24 -1.62 -16.88
N SER A 100 4.99 -0.93 -17.73
CA SER A 100 5.94 -1.59 -18.63
C SER A 100 7.12 -0.71 -19.02
N ALA A 101 8.19 -1.33 -19.48
CA ALA A 101 9.29 -0.61 -20.12
C ALA A 101 8.82 -0.08 -21.48
N THR A 102 9.27 1.13 -21.85
CA THR A 102 9.05 1.68 -23.18
C THR A 102 9.76 0.85 -24.24
N GLY A 103 9.31 0.92 -25.50
CA GLY A 103 9.84 0.06 -26.57
C GLY A 103 11.35 0.18 -26.84
N ASN A 104 11.97 1.30 -26.47
CA ASN A 104 13.43 1.48 -26.54
C ASN A 104 14.19 1.04 -25.27
N GLY A 105 13.48 0.54 -24.25
CA GLY A 105 14.02 0.11 -22.96
C GLY A 105 14.65 1.24 -22.13
N ALA A 106 14.44 2.50 -22.49
CA ALA A 106 15.08 3.64 -21.82
C ALA A 106 14.27 4.18 -20.64
N ALA A 107 12.96 3.90 -20.60
CA ALA A 107 12.07 4.42 -19.58
C ALA A 107 11.05 3.38 -19.13
N TRP A 108 10.54 3.55 -17.91
CA TRP A 108 9.42 2.79 -17.36
C TRP A 108 8.19 3.66 -17.36
N ARG A 109 7.10 3.17 -17.98
CA ARG A 109 5.83 3.88 -18.09
C ARG A 109 4.79 3.21 -17.21
N VAL A 110 4.05 4.03 -16.47
CA VAL A 110 2.88 3.58 -15.73
C VAL A 110 1.69 4.48 -16.07
N ARG A 111 0.57 3.86 -16.46
CA ARG A 111 -0.69 4.56 -16.72
C ARG A 111 -1.69 4.25 -15.62
N PHE A 112 -2.11 5.29 -14.92
CA PHE A 112 -3.01 5.23 -13.78
C PHE A 112 -4.42 5.68 -14.19
N HIS A 113 -5.42 5.12 -13.53
CA HIS A 113 -6.79 5.57 -13.57
C HIS A 113 -7.35 5.66 -12.15
N ASN A 114 -7.94 6.81 -11.81
CA ASN A 114 -8.64 7.03 -10.55
C ASN A 114 -10.15 6.78 -10.76
N PRO A 115 -10.73 5.67 -10.27
CA PRO A 115 -12.11 5.28 -10.55
C PRO A 115 -13.14 6.15 -9.80
N THR A 116 -14.33 6.30 -10.39
CA THR A 116 -15.42 7.16 -9.90
C THR A 116 -16.16 6.72 -8.63
N GLY A 117 -15.69 5.69 -7.94
CA GLY A 117 -16.34 5.10 -6.75
C GLY A 117 -15.45 4.91 -5.51
N GLY A 118 -14.18 5.34 -5.56
CA GLY A 118 -13.26 5.29 -4.42
C GLY A 118 -13.27 6.56 -3.56
N SER A 119 -12.39 6.65 -2.55
CA SER A 119 -12.17 7.89 -1.79
C SER A 119 -11.98 9.06 -2.75
N ILE A 120 -12.89 10.04 -2.70
CA ILE A 120 -13.08 11.14 -3.68
C ILE A 120 -11.87 12.12 -3.72
N LEU A 121 -10.78 11.82 -3.02
CA LEU A 121 -9.63 12.70 -2.90
C LEU A 121 -8.75 12.59 -4.15
N PRO A 122 -8.24 13.73 -4.65
CA PRO A 122 -7.17 13.72 -5.63
C PRO A 122 -6.04 12.81 -5.16
N THR A 123 -5.66 11.86 -6.00
CA THR A 123 -4.57 10.93 -5.69
C THR A 123 -3.37 11.28 -6.53
N THR A 124 -2.20 11.32 -5.91
CA THR A 124 -0.95 11.47 -6.65
C THR A 124 -0.31 10.12 -6.91
N ALA A 125 0.36 9.99 -8.04
CA ALA A 125 1.10 8.79 -8.39
C ALA A 125 2.43 9.13 -9.08
N THR A 126 3.44 8.29 -8.88
CA THR A 126 4.75 8.45 -9.50
C THR A 126 5.29 7.11 -9.97
N ALA A 127 5.78 7.03 -11.21
CA ALA A 127 6.52 5.88 -11.71
C ALA A 127 7.97 5.87 -11.17
N THR A 128 8.52 4.68 -11.03
CA THR A 128 9.93 4.44 -10.66
C THR A 128 10.54 3.42 -11.62
N ALA A 129 11.83 3.57 -11.93
CA ALA A 129 12.57 2.63 -12.77
C ALA A 129 13.90 2.24 -12.11
N GLN A 130 14.28 0.99 -12.30
CA GLN A 130 15.60 0.45 -11.97
C GLN A 130 16.45 0.41 -13.23
N CYS A 131 17.60 1.07 -13.18
CA CYS A 131 18.41 1.40 -14.36
C CYS A 131 19.83 0.83 -14.22
N ALA A 132 20.31 0.15 -15.26
CA ALA A 132 21.70 -0.33 -15.33
C ALA A 132 22.28 -0.17 -16.73
N PHE A 133 23.61 -0.18 -16.82
CA PHE A 133 24.29 -0.23 -18.11
C PHE A 133 24.10 -1.58 -18.79
N VAL A 134 23.81 -1.56 -20.09
CA VAL A 134 23.84 -2.77 -20.91
C VAL A 134 25.29 -3.12 -21.14
N ARG A 135 25.77 -4.22 -20.56
CA ARG A 135 27.03 -4.79 -21.01
C ARG A 135 26.79 -5.37 -22.40
N ARG A 136 27.50 -4.88 -23.41
CA ARG A 136 27.61 -5.65 -24.66
C ARG A 136 28.28 -6.97 -24.27
N ALA A 137 27.67 -8.10 -24.63
CA ALA A 137 28.37 -9.36 -24.58
C ALA A 137 29.63 -9.18 -25.44
N ALA A 138 30.80 -9.46 -24.87
CA ALA A 138 32.03 -9.50 -25.65
C ALA A 138 31.81 -10.55 -26.75
N GLN A 139 31.77 -10.10 -28.01
CA GLN A 139 31.90 -11.03 -29.13
C GLN A 139 33.31 -11.60 -29.02
N SER A 140 33.40 -12.90 -28.75
CA SER A 140 34.63 -13.65 -28.94
C SER A 140 34.84 -13.77 -30.45
N ASP A 141 35.89 -13.13 -30.96
CA ASP A 141 36.45 -13.39 -32.29
C ASP A 141 37.02 -14.82 -32.37
#